data_AF-A0A0Q7E4J5-F1
#
_entry.id   AF-A0A0Q7E4J5-F1
#
_cell.length_a   1.000
_cell.length_b   1.000
_cell.length_c   1.000
_cell.angle_alpha   90.00
_cell.angle_beta   90.00
_cell.angle_gamma   90.00
#
_symmetry.space_group_name_H-M   'P 1'
#
loop_
_entity.id
_entity.type
_entity.pdbx_description
1 polymer ?
#
loop_
_entity_poly.entity_id
_entity_poly.type
_entity_poly.pdbx_seq_one_letter_code
_entity_poly.pdbx_strand_id
1 'polypeptide(L)'
;MTDQPTFTIDQAIAAQRSLREALGLGEERFEVSEFVEMVSDEIEQMRDAGKTDADIVAIVAEATGHRMDVADIERHYVAPEDRHGGDED
;
A
#
# COMPACT_ATOMS: atom_id res chain seq x y z
N MET A 1 -15.72 -28.57 4.80
CA MET A 1 -14.80 -27.55 4.26
C MET A 1 -15.62 -26.29 4.10
N THR A 2 -15.48 -25.34 5.01
CA THR A 2 -16.07 -24.01 4.88
C THR A 2 -15.27 -23.28 3.81
N ASP A 3 -15.86 -23.15 2.63
CA ASP A 3 -15.36 -22.25 1.58
C ASP A 3 -15.45 -20.84 2.16
N GLN A 4 -14.33 -20.32 2.64
CA GLN A 4 -14.29 -18.96 3.17
C GLN A 4 -14.39 -18.01 1.97
N PRO A 5 -15.36 -17.08 1.95
CA PRO A 5 -15.45 -16.13 0.87
C PRO A 5 -14.16 -15.30 0.83
N THR A 6 -13.53 -15.26 -0.33
CA THR A 6 -12.37 -14.43 -0.61
C THR A 6 -12.82 -13.17 -1.33
N PHE A 7 -12.18 -12.05 -1.00
CA PHE A 7 -12.44 -10.77 -1.65
C PHE A 7 -11.18 -10.30 -2.35
N THR A 8 -11.34 -9.71 -3.52
CA THR A 8 -10.23 -9.06 -4.22
C THR A 8 -9.92 -7.69 -3.62
N ILE A 9 -8.73 -7.15 -3.89
CA ILE A 9 -8.36 -5.78 -3.48
C ILE A 9 -9.37 -4.75 -4.00
N ASP A 10 -9.83 -4.89 -5.25
CA ASP A 10 -10.83 -4.01 -5.85
C ASP A 10 -12.16 -4.05 -5.08
N GLN A 11 -12.60 -5.24 -4.66
CA GLN A 11 -13.79 -5.40 -3.84
C GLN A 11 -13.63 -4.79 -2.44
N ALA A 12 -12.44 -4.92 -1.83
CA ALA A 12 -12.14 -4.29 -0.55
C ALA A 12 -12.18 -2.75 -0.66
N ILE A 13 -11.55 -2.17 -1.69
CA ILE A 13 -11.56 -0.72 -1.95
C ILE A 13 -12.99 -0.22 -2.20
N ALA A 14 -13.78 -0.95 -2.99
CA ALA A 14 -15.17 -0.59 -3.26
C ALA A 14 -16.03 -0.59 -1.98
N ALA A 15 -15.82 -1.58 -1.10
CA ALA A 15 -16.49 -1.64 0.19
C ALA A 15 -16.07 -0.49 1.12
N GLN A 16 -14.77 -0.24 1.26
CA GLN A 16 -14.23 0.86 2.08
C GLN A 16 -14.76 2.22 1.61
N ARG A 17 -14.75 2.48 0.30
CA ARG A 17 -15.31 3.71 -0.29
C ARG A 17 -16.80 3.86 0.03
N SER A 18 -17.57 2.80 -0.14
CA SER A 18 -19.02 2.81 0.14
C SER A 18 -19.33 3.06 1.62
N LEU A 19 -18.55 2.48 2.53
CA LEU A 19 -18.71 2.70 3.97
C LEU A 19 -18.39 4.14 4.36
N ARG A 20 -17.33 4.73 3.81
CA ARG A 20 -16.98 6.13 4.06
C ARG A 20 -18.05 7.09 3.54
N GLU A 21 -18.54 6.86 2.32
CA GLU A 21 -19.62 7.66 1.74
C GLU A 21 -20.89 7.57 2.60
N ALA A 22 -21.25 6.36 3.05
CA ALA A 22 -22.40 6.14 3.95
C ALA A 22 -22.26 6.87 5.29
N LEU A 23 -21.03 7.01 5.79
CA LEU A 23 -20.71 7.74 7.03
C LEU A 23 -20.55 9.25 6.80
N GLY A 24 -20.60 9.74 5.55
CA GLY A 24 -20.30 11.13 5.22
C GLY A 24 -18.84 11.52 5.47
N LEU A 25 -17.97 10.53 5.63
CA LEU A 25 -16.52 10.72 5.71
C LEU A 25 -16.06 10.86 4.26
N GLY A 26 -15.53 12.03 3.88
CA GLY A 26 -15.08 12.27 2.52
C GLY A 26 -13.97 11.30 2.07
N GLU A 27 -13.42 11.59 0.89
CA GLU A 27 -12.30 10.84 0.33
C GLU A 27 -11.17 10.66 1.34
N GLU A 28 -10.76 9.41 1.55
CA GLU A 28 -9.59 9.13 2.37
C GLU A 28 -8.35 9.57 1.62
N ARG A 29 -7.50 10.33 2.31
CA ARG A 29 -6.19 10.72 1.81
C ARG A 29 -5.17 10.19 2.78
N PHE A 30 -4.22 9.46 2.23
CA PHE A 30 -3.09 8.93 2.95
C PHE A 30 -1.89 9.83 2.71
N GLU A 31 -1.05 10.00 3.72
CA GLU A 31 0.28 10.54 3.49
C GLU A 31 1.12 9.52 2.70
N VAL A 32 2.18 9.99 2.03
CA VAL A 32 3.05 9.13 1.23
C VAL A 32 3.64 8.01 2.08
N SER A 33 3.93 8.27 3.36
CA SER A 33 4.39 7.26 4.31
C SER A 33 3.41 6.10 4.48
N GLU A 34 2.14 6.41 4.77
CA GLU A 34 1.09 5.41 4.98
C GLU A 34 0.82 4.62 3.69
N PHE A 35 0.88 5.29 2.54
CA PHE A 35 0.75 4.64 1.24
C PHE A 35 1.90 3.65 1.00
N VAL A 36 3.16 4.07 1.21
CA VAL A 36 4.34 3.21 1.05
C VAL A 36 4.29 2.02 2.01
N GLU A 37 3.81 2.21 3.24
CA GLU A 37 3.60 1.12 4.19
C GLU A 37 2.52 0.13 3.73
N MET A 38 1.47 0.60 3.06
CA MET A 38 0.39 -0.25 2.54
C MET A 38 0.85 -1.11 1.37
N VAL A 39 1.68 -0.57 0.47
CA VAL A 39 2.16 -1.27 -0.73
C VAL A 39 3.56 -1.86 -0.58
N SER A 40 4.07 -1.92 0.64
CA SER A 40 5.44 -2.35 0.92
C SER A 40 5.74 -3.78 0.52
N ASP A 41 4.75 -4.68 0.66
CA ASP A 41 4.89 -6.09 0.32
C ASP A 41 4.99 -6.24 -1.20
N GLU A 42 4.24 -5.43 -1.95
CA GLU A 42 4.39 -5.33 -3.40
C GLU A 42 5.73 -4.69 -3.79
N ILE A 43 6.19 -3.66 -3.07
CA ILE A 43 7.52 -3.04 -3.28
C ILE A 43 8.62 -4.08 -3.10
N GLU A 44 8.57 -4.89 -2.03
CA GLU A 44 9.54 -5.94 -1.75
C GLU A 44 9.54 -7.02 -2.83
N GLN A 45 8.36 -7.52 -3.21
CA GLN A 45 8.23 -8.52 -4.27
C GLN A 45 8.73 -7.99 -5.63
N MET A 46 8.51 -6.71 -5.91
CA MET A 46 9.03 -6.07 -7.12
C MET A 46 10.56 -5.97 -7.10
N ARG A 47 11.16 -5.63 -5.95
CA ARG A 47 12.62 -5.64 -5.76
C ARG A 47 13.21 -7.04 -5.93
N ASP A 48 12.56 -8.06 -5.36
CA ASP A 48 12.96 -9.47 -5.53
C ASP A 48 12.88 -9.92 -6.99
N ALA A 49 11.88 -9.44 -7.72
CA ALA A 49 11.76 -9.62 -9.17
C ALA A 49 12.79 -8.81 -10.00
N GLY A 50 13.71 -8.07 -9.36
CA GLY A 50 14.77 -7.31 -10.00
C GLY A 50 14.36 -5.92 -10.50
N LYS A 51 13.22 -5.38 -10.03
CA LYS A 51 12.78 -4.01 -10.34
C LYS A 51 13.49 -3.02 -9.43
N THR A 52 13.81 -1.85 -9.97
CA THR A 52 14.37 -0.76 -9.18
C THR A 52 13.25 0.09 -8.57
N ASP A 53 13.56 0.82 -7.51
CA ASP A 53 12.59 1.75 -6.92
C ASP A 53 12.11 2.80 -7.92
N ALA A 54 12.94 3.17 -8.91
CA ALA A 54 12.56 4.03 -10.02
C ALA A 54 11.47 3.41 -10.91
N ASP A 55 11.54 2.10 -11.17
CA ASP A 55 10.47 1.38 -11.88
C ASP A 55 9.18 1.34 -11.04
N ILE A 56 9.32 1.16 -9.72
CA ILE A 56 8.17 1.05 -8.81
C ILE A 56 7.45 2.39 -8.69
N VAL A 57 8.17 3.51 -8.49
CA VAL A 57 7.53 4.85 -8.49
C VAL A 57 6.90 5.18 -9.83
N ALA A 58 7.46 4.71 -10.95
CA ALA A 58 6.86 4.90 -12.27
C ALA A 58 5.52 4.17 -12.38
N ILE A 59 5.46 2.91 -11.94
CA ILE A 59 4.22 2.12 -11.92
C ILE A 59 3.18 2.75 -10.99
N VAL A 60 3.58 3.20 -9.81
CA VAL A 60 2.69 3.90 -8.87
C VAL A 60 2.16 5.20 -9.49
N ALA A 61 3.02 5.97 -10.17
CA ALA A 61 2.61 7.21 -10.82
C ALA A 61 1.67 6.97 -11.99
N GLU A 62 1.88 5.91 -12.77
CA GLU A 62 0.97 5.51 -13.85
C GLU A 62 -0.39 5.04 -13.31
N ALA A 63 -0.41 4.31 -12.20
CA ALA A 63 -1.64 3.78 -11.59
C ALA A 63 -2.47 4.84 -10.86
N THR A 64 -1.81 5.74 -10.12
CA THR A 64 -2.48 6.72 -9.25
C THR A 64 -2.60 8.11 -9.86
N GLY A 65 -1.85 8.39 -10.93
CA GLY A 65 -1.68 9.73 -11.48
C GLY A 65 -0.86 10.69 -10.60
N HIS A 66 -0.36 10.22 -9.46
CA HIS A 66 0.42 11.02 -8.51
C HIS A 66 1.89 10.61 -8.55
N ARG A 67 2.78 11.59 -8.74
CA ARG A 67 4.21 11.32 -8.72
C ARG A 67 4.68 11.21 -7.27
N MET A 68 5.43 10.13 -7.01
CA MET A 68 6.17 9.88 -5.79
C MET A 68 7.67 9.90 -6.12
N ASP A 69 8.51 10.33 -5.18
CA ASP A 69 9.96 10.30 -5.36
C ASP A 69 10.51 8.94 -4.91
N VAL A 70 11.64 8.54 -5.50
CA VAL A 70 12.33 7.31 -5.08
C VAL A 70 12.79 7.44 -3.62
N ALA A 71 13.20 8.66 -3.22
CA ALA A 71 13.58 8.94 -1.85
C ALA A 71 12.42 8.74 -0.85
N ASP A 72 11.16 8.85 -1.28
CA ASP A 72 10.00 8.58 -0.43
C ASP A 72 9.90 7.08 -0.13
N ILE A 73 10.17 6.22 -1.11
CA ILE A 73 10.26 4.77 -0.88
C ILE A 73 11.41 4.48 0.07
N GLU A 74 12.62 4.98 -0.18
CA GLU A 74 13.78 4.71 0.70
C GLU A 74 13.56 5.18 2.14
N ARG A 75 12.81 6.28 2.32
CA ARG A 75 12.57 6.90 3.63
C ARG A 75 11.43 6.26 4.41
N HIS A 76 10.42 5.74 3.73
CA HIS A 76 9.20 5.22 4.34
C HIS A 76 9.03 3.72 4.20
N TYR A 77 9.86 3.06 3.39
CA TYR A 77 9.91 1.62 3.31
C TYR A 77 10.36 1.05 4.66
N VAL A 78 9.43 0.39 5.33
CA VAL A 78 9.70 -0.43 6.51
C VAL A 78 9.77 -1.87 6.05
N ALA A 79 10.90 -2.54 6.32
CA ALA A 79 11.01 -3.97 6.04
C ALA A 79 9.97 -4.73 6.88
N PRO A 80 9.40 -5.84 6.38
CA PRO A 80 8.43 -6.64 7.14
C PRO A 80 8.97 -7.11 8.49
N GLU A 81 10.30 -7.32 8.60
CA GLU A 81 10.99 -7.67 9.85
C GLU A 81 11.00 -6.52 10.88
N ASP A 82 10.98 -5.26 10.42
CA ASP A 82 11.02 -4.07 11.27
C ASP A 82 9.62 -3.59 11.69
N ARG A 83 8.57 -4.01 10.95
CA ARG A 83 7.15 -3.76 11.32
C ARG A 83 6.75 -4.36 12.67
N HIS A 84 7.46 -5.39 13.13
CA HIS A 84 7.17 -6.12 14.37
C HIS A 84 8.14 -5.81 15.53
N GLY A 85 9.01 -4.80 15.41
CA GLY A 85 9.94 -4.39 16.48
C GLY A 85 9.31 -3.66 17.68
N GLY A 86 8.00 -3.84 17.91
CA GLY A 86 7.21 -3.07 18.87
C GLY A 86 6.41 -3.90 19.89
N ASP A 87 6.72 -5.17 20.10
CA ASP A 87 6.09 -5.96 21.17
C ASP A 87 7.11 -6.95 21.74
N GLU A 88 7.90 -6.50 22.72
CA GLU A 88 8.58 -7.33 23.74
C GLU A 88 9.05 -6.37 24.87
N ASP A 89 8.15 -6.09 25.83
CA ASP A 89 8.49 -5.61 27.19
C ASP A 89 8.89 -6.81 28.08
#